data_AF-V5WG23-F1
#
_entry.id   AF-V5WG23-F1
#
_cell.length_a   1.000
_cell.length_b   1.000
_cell.length_c   1.000
_cell.angle_alpha   90.00
_cell.angle_beta   90.00
_cell.angle_gamma   90.00
#
_symmetry.space_group_name_H-M   'P 1'
#
loop_
_entity.id
_entity.type
_entity.pdbx_description
1 polymer ?
#
loop_
_entity_poly.entity_id
_entity_poly.type
_entity_poly.pdbx_seq_one_letter_code
_entity_poly.pdbx_strand_id
1 'polypeptide(L)'
;MAILKSRIMELELCYIGYTHDWVEYECSFRVNGEPIVRDEILFRDNESWGRQRRNYCKAQDYQYDHFIPMFRRVLRTEEVDYHITMDPDLGIQVFPEGTFPIFRPNAKKIIRGEKLQREHDERKRRKDAGEQFPDDTFAVIVFIDAFAFNGAGRYHRSGIWENLFVSRTTLERFVDELEEEYLQMCKENGIEPFTEPEEPQHPTVVHIDPEADDYPENLDNLFD
;
A
#
# COMPACT_ATOMS: atom_id res chain seq x y z
N MET A 1 5.35 -2.67 -15.56
CA MET A 1 6.10 -2.41 -14.32
C MET A 1 5.53 -1.14 -13.74
N ALA A 2 4.71 -1.26 -12.71
CA ALA A 2 3.90 -0.18 -12.16
C ALA A 2 4.76 0.69 -11.24
N ILE A 3 4.79 2.00 -11.54
CA ILE A 3 5.57 2.98 -10.76
C ILE A 3 4.65 4.11 -10.29
N LEU A 4 4.47 4.21 -8.99
CA LEU A 4 3.77 5.32 -8.36
C LEU A 4 4.76 6.45 -8.06
N LYS A 5 4.68 7.54 -8.83
CA LYS A 5 5.65 8.64 -8.77
C LYS A 5 5.08 9.91 -8.17
N SER A 6 5.78 10.47 -7.18
CA SER A 6 5.55 11.81 -6.63
C SER A 6 6.82 12.65 -6.76
N ARG A 7 6.88 13.47 -7.82
CA ARG A 7 8.06 14.28 -8.19
C ARG A 7 9.33 13.42 -8.37
N ILE A 8 10.19 13.38 -7.36
CA ILE A 8 11.45 12.62 -7.36
C ILE A 8 11.35 11.31 -6.59
N MET A 9 10.30 11.14 -5.77
CA MET A 9 10.04 9.94 -4.97
C MET A 9 9.20 8.98 -5.80
N GLU A 10 9.52 7.70 -5.72
CA GLU A 10 8.95 6.65 -6.56
C GLU A 10 8.80 5.37 -5.75
N LEU A 11 7.59 4.82 -5.71
CA LEU A 11 7.34 3.44 -5.31
C LEU A 11 7.20 2.60 -6.57
N GLU A 12 8.03 1.58 -6.68
CA GLU A 12 7.84 0.52 -7.66
C GLU A 12 7.28 -0.72 -6.95
N LEU A 13 6.22 -1.31 -7.52
CA LEU A 13 5.61 -2.55 -7.05
C LEU A 13 5.44 -3.49 -8.24
N CYS A 14 5.87 -4.73 -8.10
CA CYS A 14 5.86 -5.73 -9.17
C CYS A 14 5.27 -7.04 -8.66
N TYR A 15 4.44 -7.71 -9.46
CA TYR A 15 4.17 -9.13 -9.28
C TYR A 15 5.32 -9.93 -9.87
N ILE A 16 5.85 -10.89 -9.11
CA ILE A 16 7.00 -11.70 -9.53
C ILE A 16 6.68 -13.18 -9.70
N GLY A 17 5.54 -13.64 -9.19
CA GLY A 17 5.10 -15.00 -9.42
C GLY A 17 3.95 -15.45 -8.53
N TYR A 18 3.61 -16.72 -8.71
CA TYR A 18 2.67 -17.45 -7.86
C TYR A 18 3.31 -18.79 -7.47
N THR A 19 3.44 -19.08 -6.18
CA THR A 19 4.16 -20.29 -5.72
C THR A 19 3.55 -20.82 -4.43
N HIS A 20 3.16 -22.10 -4.40
CA HIS A 20 2.51 -22.74 -3.24
C HIS A 20 1.31 -21.96 -2.70
N ASP A 21 0.48 -21.43 -3.60
CA ASP A 21 -0.65 -20.56 -3.28
C ASP A 21 -0.28 -19.20 -2.69
N TRP A 22 0.93 -18.71 -2.94
CA TRP A 22 1.34 -17.36 -2.57
C TRP A 22 1.47 -16.48 -3.80
N VAL A 23 0.80 -15.34 -3.81
CA VAL A 23 1.10 -14.23 -4.72
C VAL A 23 2.35 -13.56 -4.22
N GLU A 24 3.37 -13.47 -5.06
CA GLU A 24 4.66 -12.88 -4.70
C GLU A 24 4.81 -11.48 -5.32
N TYR A 25 5.20 -10.53 -4.47
CA TYR A 25 5.48 -9.15 -4.81
C TYR A 25 6.95 -8.81 -4.59
N GLU A 26 7.42 -7.83 -5.34
CA GLU A 26 8.64 -7.09 -5.02
C GLU A 26 8.33 -5.59 -4.99
N CYS A 27 8.91 -4.88 -4.04
CA CYS A 27 8.81 -3.43 -3.97
C CYS A 27 10.17 -2.76 -3.85
N SER A 28 10.29 -1.54 -4.38
CA SER A 28 11.48 -0.72 -4.23
C SER A 28 11.10 0.75 -4.06
N PHE A 29 11.68 1.39 -3.04
CA PHE A 29 11.63 2.83 -2.85
C PHE A 29 12.77 3.47 -3.64
N ARG A 30 12.47 4.47 -4.47
CA ARG A 30 13.46 5.11 -5.35
C ARG A 30 13.41 6.63 -5.24
N VAL A 31 14.57 7.26 -5.44
CA VAL A 31 14.72 8.71 -5.57
C VAL A 31 15.43 9.03 -6.87
N ASN A 32 14.78 9.76 -7.76
CA ASN A 32 15.26 10.04 -9.12
C ASN A 32 15.64 8.76 -9.88
N GLY A 33 14.85 7.69 -9.74
CA GLY A 33 15.14 6.40 -10.33
C GLY A 33 16.23 5.58 -9.63
N GLU A 34 16.87 6.07 -8.56
CA GLU A 34 17.87 5.29 -7.81
C GLU A 34 17.25 4.63 -6.57
N PRO A 35 17.47 3.33 -6.31
CA PRO A 35 16.91 2.66 -5.15
C PRO A 35 17.50 3.21 -3.84
N ILE A 36 16.64 3.41 -2.85
CA ILE A 36 17.02 3.86 -1.49
C ILE A 36 17.55 2.69 -0.67
N VAL A 37 16.86 1.55 -0.74
CA VAL A 37 17.25 0.31 -0.06
C VAL A 37 18.37 -0.33 -0.83
N ARG A 38 19.46 -0.69 -0.15
CA ARG A 38 20.60 -1.34 -0.78
C ARG A 38 20.57 -2.83 -0.55
N ASP A 39 21.12 -3.58 -1.49
CA ASP A 39 21.12 -5.03 -1.47
C ASP A 39 21.79 -5.65 -0.24
N GLU A 40 22.84 -4.99 0.29
CA GLU A 40 23.66 -5.55 1.38
C GLU A 40 22.93 -5.60 2.72
N ILE A 41 21.86 -4.81 2.87
CA ILE A 41 21.06 -4.79 4.10
C ILE A 41 19.82 -5.69 4.00
N LEU A 42 19.51 -6.27 2.84
CA LEU A 42 18.31 -7.09 2.66
C LEU A 42 18.52 -8.52 3.14
N PHE A 43 17.49 -9.08 3.80
CA PHE A 43 17.44 -10.49 4.18
C PHE A 43 17.44 -11.39 2.94
N ARG A 44 18.43 -12.30 2.86
CA ARG A 44 18.63 -13.20 1.71
C ARG A 44 19.04 -14.62 2.09
N ASP A 45 18.89 -14.99 3.37
CA ASP A 45 19.54 -16.17 3.96
C ASP A 45 18.92 -17.52 3.58
N ASN A 46 17.89 -17.55 2.73
CA ASN A 46 17.33 -18.81 2.21
C ASN A 46 16.92 -18.70 0.73
N GLU A 47 16.59 -19.83 0.12
CA GLU A 47 16.31 -19.93 -1.31
C GLU A 47 15.12 -19.08 -1.79
N SER A 48 14.07 -18.91 -0.97
CA SER A 48 12.89 -18.10 -1.33
C SER A 48 13.25 -16.61 -1.45
N TRP A 49 14.06 -16.11 -0.52
CA TRP A 49 14.43 -14.69 -0.41
C TRP A 49 15.69 -14.34 -1.19
N GLY A 50 16.59 -15.31 -1.37
CA GLY A 50 17.83 -15.13 -2.12
C GLY A 50 17.61 -14.83 -3.61
N ARG A 51 16.43 -15.19 -4.15
CA ARG A 51 16.06 -14.97 -5.55
C ARG A 51 15.50 -13.58 -5.85
N GLN A 52 15.22 -12.75 -4.84
CA GLN A 52 14.65 -11.42 -5.08
C GLN A 52 15.62 -10.52 -5.87
N ARG A 53 15.09 -9.62 -6.72
CA ARG A 53 15.88 -8.64 -7.48
C ARG A 53 16.76 -7.80 -6.55
N ARG A 54 17.88 -7.31 -7.08
CA ARG A 54 18.80 -6.44 -6.31
C ARG A 54 18.08 -5.16 -5.88
N ASN A 55 18.20 -4.81 -4.60
CA ASN A 55 17.57 -3.60 -4.04
C ASN A 55 16.03 -3.61 -3.96
N TYR A 56 15.40 -4.79 -4.06
CA TYR A 56 13.95 -4.94 -3.87
C TYR A 56 13.67 -5.75 -2.62
N CYS A 57 12.67 -5.33 -1.86
CA CYS A 57 12.11 -6.11 -0.77
C CYS A 57 11.02 -7.02 -1.35
N LYS A 58 11.12 -8.32 -1.10
CA LYS A 58 10.05 -9.28 -1.43
C LYS A 58 8.91 -9.18 -0.41
N ALA A 59 7.69 -9.46 -0.85
CA ALA A 59 6.52 -9.70 -0.01
C ALA A 59 5.59 -10.73 -0.63
N GLN A 60 4.69 -11.31 0.18
CA GLN A 60 3.79 -12.35 -0.26
C GLN A 60 2.43 -12.27 0.43
N ASP A 61 1.37 -12.58 -0.33
CA ASP A 61 0.01 -12.79 0.18
C ASP A 61 -0.48 -14.19 -0.18
N TYR A 62 -1.32 -14.74 0.68
CA TYR A 62 -1.91 -16.04 0.47
C TYR A 62 -3.11 -15.94 -0.49
N GLN A 63 -3.08 -16.79 -1.51
CA GLN A 63 -4.07 -17.05 -2.57
C GLN A 63 -4.28 -15.92 -3.59
N TYR A 64 -4.42 -14.67 -3.15
CA TYR A 64 -4.93 -13.61 -4.01
C TYR A 64 -4.19 -12.28 -3.82
N ASP A 65 -4.35 -11.39 -4.80
CA ASP A 65 -3.94 -10.00 -4.66
C ASP A 65 -4.96 -9.22 -3.83
N HIS A 66 -4.44 -8.43 -2.88
CA HIS A 66 -5.24 -7.53 -2.06
C HIS A 66 -4.97 -6.05 -2.33
N PHE A 67 -3.88 -5.72 -3.03
CA PHE A 67 -3.53 -4.32 -3.29
C PHE A 67 -4.44 -3.67 -4.34
N ILE A 68 -4.69 -4.33 -5.48
CA ILE A 68 -5.55 -3.79 -6.55
C ILE A 68 -6.97 -3.54 -6.02
N PRO A 69 -7.66 -4.51 -5.37
CA PRO A 69 -8.98 -4.27 -4.79
C PRO A 69 -9.00 -3.10 -3.80
N MET A 70 -7.99 -3.02 -2.91
CA MET A 70 -7.86 -1.93 -1.94
C MET A 70 -7.74 -0.57 -2.63
N PHE A 71 -6.84 -0.42 -3.61
CA PHE A 71 -6.70 0.85 -4.33
C PHE A 71 -7.98 1.23 -5.09
N ARG A 72 -8.63 0.26 -5.76
CA ARG A 72 -9.89 0.49 -6.50
C ARG A 72 -11.00 0.93 -5.55
N ARG A 73 -11.09 0.33 -4.37
CA ARG A 73 -12.06 0.71 -3.34
C ARG A 73 -11.81 2.12 -2.86
N VAL A 74 -10.59 2.49 -2.50
CA VAL A 74 -10.23 3.86 -2.08
C VAL A 74 -10.51 4.89 -3.18
N LEU A 75 -10.15 4.59 -4.44
CA LEU A 75 -10.45 5.46 -5.57
C LEU A 75 -11.96 5.67 -5.75
N ARG A 76 -12.77 4.63 -5.51
CA ARG A 76 -14.23 4.67 -5.65
C ARG A 76 -14.91 5.37 -4.48
N THR A 77 -14.57 5.02 -3.24
CA THR A 77 -15.28 5.48 -2.04
C THR A 77 -14.71 6.78 -1.47
N GLU A 78 -13.46 7.10 -1.79
CA GLU A 78 -12.71 8.16 -1.12
C GLU A 78 -12.68 8.00 0.41
N GLU A 79 -12.68 6.75 0.88
CA GLU A 79 -12.43 6.37 2.27
C GLU A 79 -11.00 5.86 2.46
N VAL A 80 -10.50 5.97 3.69
CA VAL A 80 -9.18 5.43 4.06
C VAL A 80 -9.23 3.91 4.03
N ASP A 81 -8.18 3.30 3.49
CA ASP A 81 -8.03 1.85 3.52
C ASP A 81 -6.56 1.45 3.56
N TYR A 82 -6.30 0.19 3.89
CA TYR A 82 -4.97 -0.38 3.94
C TYR A 82 -4.95 -1.89 3.73
N HIS A 83 -3.78 -2.39 3.32
CA HIS A 83 -3.47 -3.81 3.33
C HIS A 83 -2.06 -4.04 3.87
N ILE A 84 -1.85 -5.16 4.55
CA ILE A 84 -0.53 -5.61 5.01
C ILE A 84 -0.37 -7.05 4.54
N THR A 85 0.70 -7.30 3.78
CA THR A 85 1.04 -8.65 3.31
C THR A 85 1.42 -9.55 4.47
N MET A 86 1.31 -10.86 4.29
CA MET A 86 1.59 -11.82 5.36
C MET A 86 3.08 -12.09 5.62
N ASP A 87 3.94 -12.14 4.58
CA ASP A 87 5.38 -12.40 4.77
C ASP A 87 6.26 -11.74 3.68
N PRO A 88 7.14 -10.76 4.01
CA PRO A 88 7.24 -10.07 5.29
C PRO A 88 6.13 -9.00 5.31
N ASP A 89 6.01 -8.26 6.41
CA ASP A 89 5.02 -7.18 6.52
C ASP A 89 5.39 -6.02 5.57
N LEU A 90 4.84 -6.02 4.35
CA LEU A 90 4.71 -4.87 3.45
C LEU A 90 3.30 -4.30 3.63
N GLY A 91 3.22 -3.13 4.26
CA GLY A 91 1.97 -2.41 4.45
C GLY A 91 1.80 -1.28 3.44
N ILE A 92 0.61 -1.14 2.85
CA ILE A 92 0.22 0.05 2.08
C ILE A 92 -1.05 0.62 2.68
N GLN A 93 -1.03 1.91 3.00
CA GLN A 93 -2.18 2.68 3.48
C GLN A 93 -2.44 3.85 2.54
N VAL A 94 -3.71 4.13 2.24
CA VAL A 94 -4.08 5.20 1.32
C VAL A 94 -5.07 6.15 2.00
N PHE A 95 -4.71 7.43 2.01
CA PHE A 95 -5.49 8.51 2.61
C PHE A 95 -5.95 9.50 1.54
N PRO A 96 -7.27 9.58 1.29
CA PRO A 96 -7.85 10.60 0.43
C PRO A 96 -7.60 12.03 0.95
N GLU A 97 -7.73 13.00 0.05
CA GLU A 97 -7.48 14.43 0.26
C GLU A 97 -6.05 14.80 0.69
N GLY A 98 -5.09 13.88 0.58
CA GLY A 98 -3.72 14.09 1.05
C GLY A 98 -3.67 14.39 2.55
N THR A 99 -4.63 13.85 3.31
CA THR A 99 -4.61 14.00 4.76
C THR A 99 -3.54 13.10 5.35
N PHE A 100 -2.66 13.67 6.18
CA PHE A 100 -1.69 12.86 6.92
C PHE A 100 -2.33 12.46 8.27
N PRO A 101 -2.42 11.16 8.60
CA PRO A 101 -3.18 10.69 9.75
C PRO A 101 -2.65 11.24 11.09
N ILE A 102 -1.34 11.48 11.18
CA ILE A 102 -0.66 11.81 12.44
C ILE A 102 -0.55 13.33 12.64
N PHE A 103 -0.46 14.12 11.57
CA PHE A 103 -0.20 15.55 11.66
C PHE A 103 -1.40 16.32 11.09
N ARG A 104 -2.28 16.80 11.98
CA ARG A 104 -3.23 17.84 11.58
C ARG A 104 -2.43 19.03 11.06
N PRO A 105 -2.72 19.54 9.86
CA PRO A 105 -2.04 20.72 9.36
C PRO A 105 -2.22 21.88 10.34
N ASN A 106 -1.14 22.33 10.97
CA ASN A 106 -1.16 23.56 11.79
C ASN A 106 -1.24 24.81 10.90
N ALA A 107 -1.14 24.66 9.59
CA ALA A 107 -1.26 25.73 8.61
C ALA A 107 -2.72 25.89 8.16
N LYS A 108 -3.29 27.07 8.38
CA LYS A 108 -4.58 27.44 7.77
C LYS A 108 -4.34 27.80 6.30
N LYS A 109 -4.95 27.06 5.39
CA LYS A 109 -4.95 27.40 3.95
C LYS A 109 -5.67 28.75 3.79
N ILE A 110 -4.95 29.78 3.36
CA ILE A 110 -5.53 31.10 3.07
C ILE A 110 -5.72 31.20 1.56
N ILE A 111 -6.97 31.16 1.11
CA ILE A 111 -7.33 31.39 -0.29
C ILE A 111 -7.52 32.89 -0.45
N ARG A 112 -6.67 33.52 -1.28
CA ARG A 112 -6.70 34.97 -1.47
C ARG A 112 -7.43 35.33 -2.77
N GLY A 113 -8.50 36.10 -2.66
CA GLY A 113 -9.26 36.63 -3.79
C GLY A 113 -10.63 35.96 -3.98
N GLU A 114 -11.65 36.78 -4.25
CA GLU A 114 -13.04 36.33 -4.32
C GLU A 114 -13.29 35.27 -5.40
N LYS A 115 -12.55 35.34 -6.51
CA LYS A 115 -12.67 34.36 -7.61
C LYS A 115 -12.18 32.98 -7.16
N LEU A 116 -10.98 32.91 -6.58
CA LEU A 116 -10.40 31.66 -6.09
C LEU A 116 -11.21 31.07 -4.93
N GLN A 117 -11.77 31.93 -4.06
CA GLN A 117 -12.66 31.48 -3.00
C GLN A 117 -13.94 30.85 -3.57
N ARG A 118 -14.58 31.50 -4.56
CA ARG A 118 -15.76 30.95 -5.24
C ARG A 118 -15.48 29.63 -5.94
N GLU A 119 -14.35 29.52 -6.64
CA GLU A 119 -13.92 28.28 -7.30
C GLU A 119 -13.69 27.16 -6.29
N HIS A 120 -13.06 27.46 -5.15
CA HIS A 120 -12.86 26.51 -4.07
C HIS A 120 -14.18 26.06 -3.43
N ASP A 121 -15.07 26.99 -3.10
CA ASP A 121 -16.35 26.68 -2.45
C ASP A 121 -17.26 25.88 -3.39
N GLU A 122 -17.24 26.18 -4.68
CA GLU A 122 -17.96 25.41 -5.69
C GLU A 122 -17.39 24.00 -5.86
N ARG A 123 -16.05 23.87 -5.92
CA ARG A 123 -15.41 22.55 -5.94
C ARG A 123 -15.77 21.75 -4.70
N LYS A 124 -15.76 22.37 -3.52
CA LYS A 124 -16.14 21.72 -2.28
C LYS A 124 -17.59 21.22 -2.32
N ARG A 125 -18.54 22.04 -2.77
CA ARG A 125 -19.95 21.59 -2.92
C ARG A 125 -20.09 20.40 -3.87
N ARG A 126 -19.34 20.41 -4.97
CA ARG A 126 -19.32 19.32 -5.95
C ARG A 126 -18.75 18.04 -5.32
N LYS A 127 -17.67 18.15 -4.54
CA LYS A 127 -17.13 17.04 -3.72
C LYS A 127 -18.13 16.52 -2.70
N ASP A 128 -18.79 17.41 -1.96
CA ASP A 128 -19.83 17.06 -0.99
C ASP A 128 -21.05 16.36 -1.67
N ALA A 129 -21.25 16.58 -2.97
CA ALA A 129 -22.23 15.89 -3.81
C ALA A 129 -21.73 14.57 -4.43
N GLY A 130 -20.51 14.13 -4.08
CA GLY A 130 -19.90 12.88 -4.56
C GLY A 130 -19.10 13.00 -5.86
N GLU A 131 -18.86 14.21 -6.36
CA GLU A 131 -18.07 14.39 -7.58
C GLU A 131 -16.57 14.18 -7.32
N GLN A 132 -15.93 13.41 -8.19
CA GLN A 132 -14.50 13.12 -8.16
C GLN A 132 -13.76 13.88 -9.27
N PHE A 133 -12.53 14.30 -9.01
CA PHE A 133 -11.72 15.08 -9.93
C PHE A 133 -10.36 14.43 -10.21
N PRO A 134 -9.84 14.52 -11.45
CA PRO A 134 -8.52 14.00 -11.83
C PRO A 134 -7.33 14.47 -10.97
N ASP A 135 -7.44 15.67 -10.39
CA ASP A 135 -6.45 16.31 -9.53
C ASP A 135 -6.71 16.13 -8.03
N ASP A 136 -7.71 15.33 -7.63
CA ASP A 136 -7.87 14.94 -6.23
C ASP A 136 -6.62 14.24 -5.73
N THR A 137 -6.20 14.54 -4.51
CA THR A 137 -4.92 14.08 -3.97
C THR A 137 -5.08 12.92 -3.02
N PHE A 138 -4.14 11.98 -3.05
CA PHE A 138 -4.03 10.87 -2.13
C PHE A 138 -2.65 10.90 -1.47
N ALA A 139 -2.57 10.62 -0.17
CA ALA A 139 -1.33 10.23 0.48
C ALA A 139 -1.26 8.71 0.51
N VAL A 140 -0.23 8.14 -0.10
CA VAL A 140 0.05 6.70 -0.10
C VAL A 140 1.26 6.47 0.80
N ILE A 141 1.05 5.73 1.88
CA ILE A 141 2.07 5.40 2.87
C ILE A 141 2.40 3.93 2.70
N VAL A 142 3.67 3.63 2.42
CA VAL A 142 4.16 2.27 2.27
C VAL A 142 5.13 2.00 3.41
N PHE A 143 4.97 0.87 4.08
CA PHE A 143 5.78 0.42 5.20
C PHE A 143 6.42 -0.93 4.88
N ILE A 144 7.69 -1.10 5.21
CA ILE A 144 8.41 -2.36 5.11
C ILE A 144 8.99 -2.66 6.49
N ASP A 145 8.59 -3.78 7.09
CA ASP A 145 9.09 -4.19 8.40
C ASP A 145 10.59 -4.50 8.38
N ALA A 146 11.23 -4.33 9.54
CA ALA A 146 12.64 -4.57 9.70
C ALA A 146 13.04 -6.03 9.46
N PHE A 147 12.09 -6.96 9.54
CA PHE A 147 12.30 -8.37 9.17
C PHE A 147 12.79 -8.55 7.72
N ALA A 148 12.50 -7.60 6.82
CA ALA A 148 13.04 -7.62 5.46
C ALA A 148 14.57 -7.35 5.40
N PHE A 149 15.22 -7.02 6.52
CA PHE A 149 16.65 -6.67 6.57
C PHE A 149 17.51 -7.68 7.34
N ASN A 150 18.77 -7.79 6.94
CA ASN A 150 19.77 -8.65 7.56
C ASN A 150 19.94 -8.35 9.05
N GLY A 151 19.99 -9.41 9.84
CA GLY A 151 20.15 -9.33 11.30
C GLY A 151 18.84 -9.19 12.08
N ALA A 152 17.69 -9.08 11.41
CA ALA A 152 16.40 -9.27 12.05
C ALA A 152 16.13 -10.76 12.26
N GLY A 153 15.78 -11.15 13.49
CA GLY A 153 15.47 -12.54 13.83
C GLY A 153 13.97 -12.88 13.82
N ARG A 154 13.11 -11.86 13.69
CA ARG A 154 11.65 -11.93 13.75
C ARG A 154 11.02 -10.62 13.28
N TYR A 155 9.69 -10.58 13.17
CA TYR A 155 8.92 -9.35 12.96
C TYR A 155 9.11 -8.35 14.10
N HIS A 156 9.27 -7.07 13.76
CA HIS A 156 9.56 -6.02 14.75
C HIS A 156 8.50 -4.90 14.82
N ARG A 157 7.54 -4.86 13.89
CA ARG A 157 6.57 -3.75 13.70
C ARG A 157 7.25 -2.38 13.62
N SER A 158 8.49 -2.39 13.17
CA SER A 158 9.36 -1.23 13.05
C SER A 158 10.11 -1.40 11.75
N GLY A 159 10.38 -0.33 11.03
CA GLY A 159 10.97 -0.47 9.71
C GLY A 159 11.05 0.85 8.98
N ILE A 160 11.13 0.76 7.66
CA ILE A 160 11.17 1.95 6.80
C ILE A 160 9.79 2.22 6.24
N TRP A 161 9.51 3.49 6.01
CA TRP A 161 8.27 3.91 5.38
C TRP A 161 8.51 5.05 4.41
N GLU A 162 7.77 5.05 3.31
CA GLU A 162 7.75 6.09 2.30
C GLU A 162 6.34 6.69 2.24
N ASN A 163 6.25 8.00 2.08
CA ASN A 163 4.98 8.70 1.90
C ASN A 163 4.99 9.45 0.57
N LEU A 164 4.01 9.15 -0.28
CA LEU A 164 3.83 9.72 -1.62
C LEU A 164 2.52 10.50 -1.67
N PHE A 165 2.60 11.77 -2.09
CA PHE A 165 1.40 12.54 -2.44
C PHE A 165 1.19 12.49 -3.95
N VAL A 166 0.08 11.89 -4.38
CA VAL A 166 -0.22 11.64 -5.79
C VAL A 166 -1.60 12.16 -6.16
N SER A 167 -1.82 12.46 -7.44
CA SER A 167 -3.16 12.77 -7.93
C SER A 167 -3.96 11.50 -8.21
N ARG A 168 -5.29 11.62 -8.28
CA ARG A 168 -6.22 10.57 -8.70
C ARG A 168 -5.77 9.90 -10.00
N THR A 169 -5.53 10.69 -11.05
CA THR A 169 -5.08 10.14 -12.34
C THR A 169 -3.74 9.41 -12.26
N THR A 170 -2.84 9.83 -11.35
CA THR A 170 -1.56 9.15 -11.16
C THR A 170 -1.76 7.81 -10.47
N LEU A 171 -2.62 7.78 -9.45
CA LEU A 171 -2.97 6.57 -8.72
C LEU A 171 -3.76 5.60 -9.59
N GLU A 172 -4.75 6.06 -10.34
CA GLU A 172 -5.52 5.25 -11.31
C GLU A 172 -4.61 4.59 -12.33
N ARG A 173 -3.72 5.35 -12.98
CA ARG A 173 -2.76 4.78 -13.93
C ARG A 173 -1.85 3.73 -13.27
N PHE A 174 -1.36 4.00 -12.07
CA PHE A 174 -0.54 3.03 -11.33
C PHE A 174 -1.31 1.73 -11.09
N VAL A 175 -2.59 1.81 -10.69
CA VAL A 175 -3.44 0.65 -10.45
C VAL A 175 -3.75 -0.10 -11.74
N ASP A 176 -4.00 0.61 -12.85
CA ASP A 176 -4.21 0.01 -14.16
C ASP A 176 -2.95 -0.77 -14.62
N GLU A 177 -1.76 -0.17 -14.49
CA GLU A 177 -0.48 -0.83 -14.80
C GLU A 177 -0.23 -2.05 -13.90
N LEU A 178 -0.58 -1.95 -12.62
CA LEU A 178 -0.47 -3.03 -11.64
C LEU A 178 -1.42 -4.19 -11.97
N GLU A 179 -2.65 -3.88 -12.37
CA GLU A 179 -3.65 -4.87 -12.80
C GLU A 179 -3.23 -5.58 -14.09
N GLU A 180 -2.68 -4.88 -15.07
CA GLU A 180 -2.11 -5.50 -16.28
C GLU A 180 -1.01 -6.51 -15.93
N GLU A 181 -0.12 -6.19 -14.98
CA GLU A 181 0.90 -7.11 -14.50
C GLU A 181 0.33 -8.31 -13.75
N TYR A 182 -0.64 -8.08 -12.87
CA TYR A 182 -1.31 -9.16 -12.14
C TYR A 182 -1.98 -10.14 -13.10
N LEU A 183 -2.73 -9.63 -14.08
CA LEU A 183 -3.40 -10.45 -15.08
C LEU A 183 -2.39 -11.25 -15.93
N GLN A 184 -1.26 -10.65 -16.27
CA GLN A 184 -0.19 -11.33 -16.99
C GLN A 184 0.45 -12.44 -16.13
N MET A 185 0.75 -12.16 -14.85
CA MET A 185 1.26 -13.15 -13.89
C MET A 185 0.26 -14.30 -13.73
N CYS A 186 -1.04 -14.00 -13.62
CA CYS A 186 -2.08 -15.00 -13.49
C CYS A 186 -2.11 -15.95 -14.69
N LYS A 187 -2.05 -15.38 -15.89
CA LYS A 187 -2.01 -16.13 -17.15
C LYS A 187 -0.77 -17.03 -17.25
N GLU A 188 0.40 -16.54 -16.83
CA GLU A 188 1.66 -17.30 -16.88
C GLU A 188 1.68 -18.48 -15.90
N ASN A 189 0.99 -18.34 -14.76
CA ASN A 189 0.91 -19.36 -13.72
C ASN A 189 -0.36 -20.24 -13.82
N GLY A 190 -1.23 -19.98 -14.79
CA GLY A 190 -2.47 -20.75 -14.99
C GLY A 190 -3.48 -20.59 -13.86
N ILE A 191 -3.48 -19.45 -13.17
CA ILE A 191 -4.40 -19.13 -12.08
C ILE A 191 -5.53 -18.22 -12.57
N GLU A 192 -6.71 -18.37 -11.96
CA GLU A 192 -7.84 -17.48 -12.21
C GLU A 192 -7.62 -16.16 -11.45
N PRO A 193 -7.70 -14.99 -12.11
CA PRO A 193 -7.58 -13.71 -11.43
C PRO A 193 -8.63 -13.54 -10.34
N PHE A 194 -8.20 -13.11 -9.15
CA PHE A 194 -9.13 -12.74 -8.10
C PHE A 194 -9.97 -11.54 -8.52
N THR A 195 -11.29 -11.65 -8.31
CA THR A 195 -12.20 -10.52 -8.39
C THR A 195 -12.87 -10.40 -7.04
N GLU A 196 -12.67 -9.27 -6.37
CA GLU A 196 -13.33 -9.04 -5.08
C GLU A 196 -14.85 -9.06 -5.29
N PRO A 197 -15.61 -9.79 -4.47
CA PRO A 197 -17.07 -9.76 -4.55
C PRO A 197 -17.59 -8.33 -4.35
N GLU A 198 -18.67 -7.97 -5.06
CA GLU A 198 -19.20 -6.59 -5.11
C GLU A 198 -19.56 -5.98 -3.75
N GLU A 199 -19.73 -6.81 -2.71
CA GLU A 199 -19.96 -6.35 -1.35
C GLU A 199 -18.66 -6.33 -0.54
N PRO A 200 -18.17 -5.15 -0.11
CA PRO A 200 -17.04 -5.09 0.79
C PRO A 200 -17.44 -5.79 2.09
N GLN A 201 -16.78 -6.90 2.40
CA GLN A 201 -16.76 -7.37 3.78
C GLN A 201 -15.95 -6.32 4.53
N HIS A 202 -16.65 -5.40 5.20
CA HIS A 202 -16.00 -4.47 6.10
C HIS A 202 -15.01 -5.25 6.95
N PRO A 203 -13.72 -4.87 7.01
CA PRO A 203 -12.81 -5.48 7.96
C PRO A 203 -13.49 -5.36 9.32
N THR A 204 -13.74 -6.49 9.97
CA THR A 204 -14.21 -6.50 11.35
C THR A 204 -13.15 -5.74 12.13
N VAL A 205 -13.43 -4.49 12.50
CA VAL A 205 -12.62 -3.77 13.46
C VAL A 205 -12.73 -4.55 14.76
N VAL A 206 -11.78 -5.44 14.99
CA VAL A 206 -11.59 -6.04 16.31
C VAL A 206 -11.09 -4.90 17.17
N HIS A 207 -12.03 -4.25 17.88
CA HIS A 207 -11.68 -3.43 19.02
C HIS A 207 -11.03 -4.36 20.04
N ILE A 208 -9.71 -4.45 20.01
CA ILE A 208 -8.95 -4.97 21.13
C ILE A 208 -9.13 -3.93 22.21
N ASP A 209 -10.04 -4.20 23.15
CA ASP A 209 -10.21 -3.41 24.35
C ASP A 209 -8.86 -3.47 25.11
N PRO A 210 -8.15 -2.34 25.27
CA PRO A 210 -6.89 -2.33 26.00
C PRO A 210 -7.06 -2.62 27.50
N GLU A 211 -8.29 -2.68 28.01
CA GLU A 211 -8.62 -3.09 29.38
C GLU A 211 -9.15 -4.52 29.49
N ALA A 212 -9.32 -5.24 28.37
CA ALA A 212 -9.64 -6.66 28.40
C ALA A 212 -8.37 -7.47 28.69
N ASP A 213 -8.17 -7.81 29.96
CA ASP A 213 -7.16 -8.75 30.47
C ASP A 213 -7.29 -10.20 29.94
N ASP A 214 -8.18 -10.46 28.97
CA ASP A 214 -8.28 -11.75 28.28
C ASP A 214 -7.26 -11.83 27.13
N TYR A 215 -5.98 -11.82 27.48
CA TYR A 215 -5.00 -12.55 26.68
C TYR A 215 -5.33 -14.05 26.86
N PRO A 216 -5.63 -14.81 25.79
CA PRO A 216 -5.66 -16.26 25.93
C PRO A 216 -4.27 -16.71 26.41
N GLU A 217 -4.20 -17.25 27.63
CA GLU A 217 -2.98 -17.72 28.31
C GLU A 217 -2.26 -18.89 27.59
N ASN A 218 -2.48 -19.12 26.30
CA ASN A 218 -1.91 -20.23 25.55
C ASN A 218 -1.54 -19.87 24.10
N LEU A 219 -0.87 -18.73 23.89
CA LEU A 219 -0.19 -18.46 22.61
C LEU A 219 1.21 -19.12 22.53
N ASP A 220 1.73 -19.64 23.65
CA ASP A 220 3.04 -20.32 23.68
C ASP A 220 3.02 -21.71 23.00
N ASN A 221 1.86 -22.27 22.65
CA ASN A 221 1.73 -23.58 22.01
C ASN A 221 1.36 -23.53 20.51
N LEU A 222 1.40 -22.35 19.88
CA LEU A 222 1.10 -22.20 18.44
C LEU A 222 2.34 -22.23 17.54
N PHE A 223 3.53 -22.31 18.13
CA PHE A 223 4.80 -22.34 17.41
C PHE A 223 5.80 -23.39 17.92
N ASP A 224 5.31 -24.44 18.59
CA ASP A 224 6.08 -25.67 18.88
C ASP A 224 5.74 -26.79 17.87
#